data_AF-A0A0Q5J0Y3-F1
#
_entry.id   AF-A0A0Q5J0Y3-F1
#
_cell.length_a   1.000
_cell.length_b   1.000
_cell.length_c   1.000
_cell.angle_alpha   90.00
_cell.angle_beta   90.00
_cell.angle_gamma   90.00
#
_symmetry.space_group_name_H-M   'P 1'
#
loop_
_entity.id
_entity.type
_entity.pdbx_description
1 polymer ?
#
loop_
_entity_poly.entity_id
_entity_poly.type
_entity_poly.pdbx_seq_one_letter_code
_entity_poly.pdbx_strand_id
1 'polypeptide(L)'
;MPDSNHPAPTSTVDLTPDQQSLVERIARSYAAAAPAGWLRVVCREECSVSPESDGTGSVRVVVVETAAGLEQQTFRPSDELYWESGDLLRELAAASPTQTIVLSVVIDRDGRTEAAVVVDVPRVLVGIRDETSSKPIHHYLERNRAELTALLG
;
A
#
# COMPACT_ATOMS: atom_id res chain seq x y z
N MET A 1 -33.03 14.94 6.38
CA MET A 1 -32.45 14.41 5.12
C MET A 1 -31.25 13.58 5.54
N PRO A 2 -31.34 12.24 5.56
CA PRO A 2 -30.19 11.40 5.82
C PRO A 2 -29.43 11.24 4.50
N ASP A 3 -28.29 11.91 4.37
CA ASP A 3 -27.33 11.57 3.31
C ASP A 3 -26.64 10.27 3.72
N SER A 4 -27.13 9.18 3.14
CA SER A 4 -26.49 7.88 3.15
C SER A 4 -25.15 7.98 2.44
N ASN A 5 -24.10 8.35 3.18
CA ASN A 5 -22.72 8.28 2.74
C ASN A 5 -22.29 6.80 2.71
N HIS A 6 -22.86 6.03 1.78
CA HIS A 6 -22.41 4.68 1.49
C HIS A 6 -21.14 4.81 0.64
N PRO A 7 -19.97 4.35 1.11
CA PRO A 7 -18.83 4.24 0.22
C PRO A 7 -19.24 3.34 -0.95
N ALA A 8 -18.97 3.79 -2.18
CA ALA A 8 -19.18 2.97 -3.37
C ALA A 8 -18.52 1.60 -3.17
N PRO A 9 -19.10 0.51 -3.69
CA PRO A 9 -18.53 -0.82 -3.52
C PRO A 9 -17.13 -0.86 -4.14
N THR A 10 -16.14 -1.05 -3.27
CA THR A 10 -14.76 -1.31 -3.65
C THR A 10 -14.69 -2.65 -4.37
N SER A 11 -14.38 -2.64 -5.67
CA SER A 11 -14.21 -3.87 -6.45
C SER A 11 -12.73 -4.24 -6.56
N THR A 12 -12.40 -5.49 -6.23
CA THR A 12 -11.06 -6.04 -6.43
C THR A 12 -10.74 -6.14 -7.92
N VAL A 13 -9.48 -5.87 -8.28
CA VAL A 13 -8.93 -6.02 -9.63
C VAL A 13 -8.10 -7.30 -9.65
N ASP A 14 -8.46 -8.22 -10.55
CA ASP A 14 -7.65 -9.42 -10.80
C ASP A 14 -6.42 -9.05 -11.65
N LEU A 15 -5.24 -9.37 -11.13
CA LEU A 15 -3.98 -9.12 -11.83
C LEU A 15 -3.70 -10.21 -12.86
N THR A 16 -3.16 -9.81 -14.01
CA THR A 16 -2.57 -10.77 -14.94
C THR A 16 -1.32 -11.42 -14.33
N PRO A 17 -0.87 -12.58 -14.81
CA PRO A 17 0.35 -13.21 -14.31
C PRO A 17 1.59 -12.31 -14.38
N ASP A 18 1.70 -11.50 -15.44
CA ASP A 18 2.82 -10.57 -15.61
C ASP A 18 2.74 -9.39 -14.61
N GLN A 19 1.54 -8.86 -14.38
CA GLN A 19 1.31 -7.81 -13.38
C GLN A 19 1.57 -8.34 -11.96
N GLN A 20 1.10 -9.55 -11.64
CA GLN A 20 1.38 -10.23 -10.38
C GLN A 20 2.88 -10.44 -10.18
N SER A 21 3.59 -10.93 -11.19
CA SER A 21 5.05 -11.08 -11.16
C SER A 21 5.78 -9.76 -10.93
N LEU A 22 5.29 -8.66 -11.51
CA LEU A 22 5.83 -7.32 -11.27
C LEU A 22 5.57 -6.84 -9.83
N VAL A 23 4.36 -7.03 -9.28
CA VAL A 23 4.06 -6.72 -7.88
C VAL A 23 4.98 -7.48 -6.93
N GLU A 24 5.25 -8.75 -7.20
CA GLU A 24 6.18 -9.55 -6.42
C GLU A 24 7.63 -9.05 -6.53
N ARG A 25 8.06 -8.59 -7.70
CA ARG A 25 9.37 -7.95 -7.89
C ARG A 25 9.48 -6.66 -7.08
N ILE A 26 8.43 -5.83 -7.08
CA ILE A 26 8.35 -4.60 -6.28
C ILE A 26 8.44 -4.93 -4.80
N ALA A 27 7.66 -5.92 -4.32
CA ALA A 27 7.70 -6.36 -2.93
C ALA A 27 9.09 -6.85 -2.51
N ARG A 28 9.78 -7.63 -3.37
CA ARG A 28 11.17 -8.04 -3.12
C ARG A 28 12.14 -6.87 -3.05
N SER A 29 12.00 -5.88 -3.95
CA SER A 29 12.83 -4.67 -3.92
C SER A 29 12.60 -3.85 -2.63
N TYR A 30 11.34 -3.78 -2.15
CA TYR A 30 11.00 -3.12 -0.89
C TYR A 30 11.59 -3.85 0.31
N ALA A 31 11.48 -5.19 0.35
CA ALA A 31 12.10 -6.00 1.40
C ALA A 31 13.62 -5.84 1.43
N ALA A 32 14.26 -5.76 0.26
CA ALA A 32 15.71 -5.55 0.15
C ALA A 32 16.15 -4.14 0.64
N ALA A 33 15.27 -3.14 0.53
CA ALA A 33 15.50 -1.78 1.02
C ALA A 33 15.11 -1.57 2.50
N ALA A 34 14.47 -2.57 3.13
CA ALA A 34 14.00 -2.44 4.51
C ALA A 34 15.18 -2.32 5.50
N PRO A 35 15.04 -1.48 6.54
CA PRO A 35 16.11 -1.24 7.51
C PRO A 35 16.42 -2.49 8.33
N ALA A 36 17.60 -2.52 8.95
CA ALA A 36 17.96 -3.60 9.88
C ALA A 36 16.90 -3.75 10.99
N GLY A 37 16.59 -5.00 11.35
CA GLY A 37 15.57 -5.30 12.36
C GLY A 37 14.12 -5.16 11.88
N TRP A 38 13.86 -4.88 10.59
CA TRP A 38 12.50 -4.83 10.09
C TRP A 38 11.73 -6.14 10.31
N LEU A 39 10.43 -6.01 10.50
CA LEU A 39 9.50 -7.12 10.69
C LEU A 39 8.46 -7.15 9.56
N ARG A 40 7.89 -5.97 9.24
CA ARG A 40 6.85 -5.85 8.23
C ARG A 40 6.88 -4.48 7.56
N VAL A 41 6.74 -4.46 6.23
CA VAL A 41 6.49 -3.24 5.44
C VAL A 41 5.01 -3.19 5.08
N VAL A 42 4.40 -2.02 5.23
CA VAL A 42 2.99 -1.78 4.87
C VAL A 42 2.91 -0.57 3.97
N CYS A 43 2.30 -0.75 2.81
CA CYS A 43 2.21 0.24 1.76
C CYS A 43 0.76 0.39 1.30
N ARG A 44 0.33 1.63 1.10
CA ARG A 44 -0.83 1.98 0.30
C ARG A 44 -0.36 2.95 -0.78
N GLU A 45 -0.62 2.59 -2.03
CA GLU A 45 -0.39 3.41 -3.20
C GLU A 45 -1.72 3.65 -3.89
N GLU A 46 -1.89 4.84 -4.42
CA GLU A 46 -3.08 5.24 -5.13
C GLU A 46 -2.66 5.86 -6.44
N CYS A 47 -3.43 5.61 -7.48
CA CYS A 47 -3.20 6.22 -8.78
C CYS A 47 -4.53 6.64 -9.39
N SER A 48 -4.50 7.77 -10.07
CA SER A 48 -5.58 8.23 -10.92
C SER A 48 -4.99 8.75 -12.22
N VAL A 49 -5.64 8.42 -13.32
CA VAL A 49 -5.38 8.99 -14.65
C VAL A 49 -6.56 9.85 -15.13
N SER A 50 -7.49 10.16 -14.23
CA SER A 50 -8.59 11.08 -14.51
C SER A 50 -8.08 12.52 -14.63
N PRO A 51 -8.72 13.38 -15.45
CA PRO A 51 -8.31 14.78 -15.61
C PRO A 51 -8.37 15.60 -14.32
N GLU A 52 -9.21 15.19 -13.35
CA GLU A 52 -9.46 15.92 -12.10
C GLU A 52 -8.36 15.67 -11.05
N SER A 53 -7.70 14.51 -11.13
CA SER A 53 -6.66 14.12 -10.17
C SER A 53 -5.61 13.20 -10.79
N ASP A 54 -4.94 13.62 -11.87
CA ASP A 54 -3.86 12.82 -12.48
C ASP A 54 -2.64 12.77 -11.53
N GLY A 55 -2.22 11.56 -11.15
CA GLY A 55 -1.01 11.35 -10.38
C GLY A 55 -1.01 10.09 -9.54
N THR A 56 -0.02 10.02 -8.65
CA THR A 56 0.14 8.95 -7.66
C THR A 56 0.28 9.52 -6.26
N GLY A 57 -0.36 8.86 -5.29
CA GLY A 57 -0.27 9.17 -3.87
C GLY A 57 0.20 7.92 -3.12
N SER A 58 1.02 8.08 -2.09
CA SER A 58 1.46 6.93 -1.30
C SER A 58 1.60 7.24 0.18
N VAL A 59 1.38 6.21 0.98
CA VAL A 59 1.72 6.18 2.40
C VAL A 59 2.33 4.82 2.71
N ARG A 60 3.52 4.84 3.33
CA ARG A 60 4.31 3.65 3.55
C ARG A 60 4.98 3.71 4.92
N VAL A 61 4.90 2.61 5.66
CA VAL A 61 5.56 2.46 6.96
C VAL A 61 6.29 1.13 7.02
N VAL A 62 7.27 1.04 7.91
CA VAL A 62 7.94 -0.20 8.28
C VAL A 62 7.88 -0.36 9.78
N VAL A 63 7.51 -1.56 10.22
CA VAL A 63 7.61 -1.98 11.62
C VAL A 63 8.98 -2.61 11.81
N VAL A 64 9.72 -2.16 12.82
CA VAL A 64 11.05 -2.67 13.16
C VAL A 64 11.09 -3.15 14.61
N GLU A 65 11.88 -4.18 14.86
CA GLU A 65 12.24 -4.66 16.17
C GLU A 65 13.46 -3.89 16.68
N THR A 66 13.33 -3.31 17.88
CA THR A 66 14.40 -2.58 18.57
C THR A 66 14.58 -3.13 19.99
N ALA A 67 15.62 -2.68 20.70
CA ALA A 67 15.81 -3.01 22.11
C ALA A 67 14.67 -2.53 23.01
N ALA A 68 13.89 -1.53 22.59
CA ALA A 68 12.72 -1.03 23.33
C ALA A 68 11.41 -1.75 22.94
N GLY A 69 11.48 -2.72 22.02
CA GLY A 69 10.34 -3.42 21.44
C GLY A 69 10.05 -2.98 20.00
N LEU A 70 8.81 -3.17 19.57
CA LEU A 70 8.38 -2.82 18.21
C LEU A 70 8.21 -1.31 18.04
N GLU A 71 8.79 -0.77 16.98
CA GLU A 71 8.63 0.62 16.55
C GLU A 71 8.10 0.70 15.13
N GLN A 72 7.40 1.79 14.81
CA GLN A 72 6.95 2.08 13.46
C GLN A 72 7.70 3.29 12.92
N GLN A 73 8.25 3.16 11.72
CA GLN A 73 9.01 4.21 11.06
C GLN A 73 8.42 4.51 9.68
N THR A 74 8.68 5.72 9.17
CA THR A 74 8.40 6.02 7.76
C THR A 74 9.32 5.17 6.88
N PHE A 75 8.74 4.53 5.87
CA PHE A 75 9.51 3.71 4.94
C PHE A 75 9.77 4.44 3.63
N ARG A 76 11.02 4.36 3.13
CA ARG A 76 11.40 4.83 1.81
C ARG A 76 11.84 3.62 0.97
N PRO A 77 11.09 3.23 -0.06
CA PRO A 77 11.49 2.13 -0.92
C PRO A 77 12.71 2.47 -1.78
N SER A 78 13.29 1.46 -2.41
CA SER A 78 14.28 1.65 -3.48
C SER A 78 13.63 2.31 -4.72
N ASP A 79 14.40 3.14 -5.42
CA ASP A 79 13.99 3.74 -6.70
C ASP A 79 14.24 2.82 -7.91
N GLU A 80 14.77 1.61 -7.69
CA GLU A 80 15.16 0.66 -8.74
C GLU A 80 14.02 0.34 -9.73
N LEU A 81 12.79 0.19 -9.23
CA LEU A 81 11.60 -0.14 -10.02
C LEU A 81 10.60 1.03 -10.08
N TYR A 82 11.08 2.26 -9.92
CA TYR A 82 10.24 3.45 -9.86
C TYR A 82 9.34 3.59 -11.11
N TRP A 83 9.92 3.41 -12.30
CA TRP A 83 9.19 3.56 -13.55
C TRP A 83 8.21 2.41 -13.76
N GLU A 84 8.63 1.16 -13.55
CA GLU A 84 7.76 -0.01 -13.72
C GLU A 84 6.60 -0.01 -12.73
N SER A 85 6.82 0.42 -11.49
CA SER A 85 5.76 0.62 -10.50
C SER A 85 4.77 1.71 -10.96
N GLY A 86 5.28 2.84 -11.46
CA GLY A 86 4.45 3.92 -11.99
C GLY A 86 3.61 3.50 -13.20
N ASP A 87 4.21 2.78 -14.14
CA ASP A 87 3.56 2.28 -15.35
C ASP A 87 2.48 1.26 -15.02
N LEU A 88 2.76 0.32 -14.10
CA LEU A 88 1.76 -0.64 -13.61
C LEU A 88 0.54 0.07 -13.00
N LEU A 89 0.77 1.03 -12.10
CA LEU A 89 -0.32 1.74 -11.44
C LEU A 89 -1.16 2.54 -12.44
N ARG A 90 -0.52 3.19 -13.43
CA ARG A 90 -1.19 3.94 -14.49
C ARG A 90 -1.97 3.03 -15.44
N GLU A 91 -1.41 1.88 -15.81
CA GLU A 91 -2.09 0.87 -16.63
C GLU A 91 -3.36 0.36 -15.95
N LEU A 92 -3.24 -0.05 -14.67
CA LEU A 92 -4.37 -0.52 -13.87
C LEU A 92 -5.43 0.58 -13.67
N ALA A 93 -5.00 1.82 -13.40
CA ALA A 93 -5.90 2.97 -13.32
C ALA A 93 -6.64 3.18 -14.65
N ALA A 94 -5.93 3.21 -15.79
CA ALA A 94 -6.55 3.42 -17.10
C ALA A 94 -7.53 2.30 -17.50
N ALA A 95 -7.28 1.06 -17.07
CA ALA A 95 -8.17 -0.07 -17.29
C ALA A 95 -9.39 -0.09 -16.35
N SER A 96 -9.34 0.65 -15.23
CA SER A 96 -10.43 0.68 -14.25
C SER A 96 -11.61 1.56 -14.71
N PRO A 97 -12.86 1.22 -14.35
CA PRO A 97 -14.03 2.01 -14.73
C PRO A 97 -14.03 3.45 -14.21
N THR A 98 -13.38 3.70 -13.08
CA THR A 98 -13.30 5.03 -12.46
C THR A 98 -12.03 5.78 -12.80
N GLN A 99 -11.14 5.19 -13.62
CA GLN A 99 -9.80 5.71 -13.89
C GLN A 99 -8.93 5.87 -12.63
N THR A 100 -9.25 5.13 -11.57
CA THR A 100 -8.57 5.18 -10.27
C THR A 100 -8.37 3.78 -9.69
N ILE A 101 -7.24 3.58 -9.02
CA ILE A 101 -6.95 2.35 -8.28
C ILE A 101 -6.27 2.67 -6.93
N VAL A 102 -6.36 1.69 -6.04
CA VAL A 102 -5.61 1.63 -4.79
C VAL A 102 -4.92 0.27 -4.72
N LEU A 103 -3.59 0.27 -4.59
CA LEU A 103 -2.78 -0.90 -4.32
C LEU A 103 -2.40 -0.90 -2.84
N SER A 104 -2.75 -1.97 -2.13
CA SER A 104 -2.28 -2.22 -0.76
C SER A 104 -1.30 -3.37 -0.78
N VAL A 105 -0.14 -3.21 -0.14
CA VAL A 105 0.90 -4.25 -0.05
C VAL A 105 1.36 -4.39 1.40
N VAL A 106 1.37 -5.62 1.89
CA VAL A 106 1.95 -6.03 3.17
C VAL A 106 3.05 -7.04 2.90
N ILE A 107 4.23 -6.80 3.45
CA ILE A 107 5.41 -7.64 3.21
C ILE A 107 6.02 -8.01 4.57
N ASP A 108 6.13 -9.30 4.85
CA ASP A 108 6.75 -9.84 6.05
C ASP A 108 8.21 -10.18 5.85
N ARG A 109 8.99 -10.12 6.94
CA ARG A 109 10.41 -10.51 6.98
C ARG A 109 10.65 -11.94 6.50
N ASP A 110 9.68 -12.84 6.69
CA ASP A 110 9.76 -14.24 6.26
C ASP A 110 9.54 -14.43 4.74
N GLY A 111 9.28 -13.35 4.01
CA GLY A 111 9.04 -13.35 2.57
C GLY A 111 7.57 -13.45 2.18
N ARG A 112 6.64 -13.60 3.13
CA ARG A 112 5.21 -13.56 2.83
C ARG A 112 4.84 -12.16 2.32
N THR A 113 4.08 -12.13 1.22
CA THR A 113 3.60 -10.90 0.61
C THR A 113 2.11 -11.03 0.37
N GLU A 114 1.34 -10.05 0.82
CA GLU A 114 -0.05 -9.88 0.51
C GLU A 114 -0.20 -8.59 -0.28
N ALA A 115 -0.78 -8.67 -1.48
CA ALA A 115 -1.04 -7.52 -2.32
C ALA A 115 -2.49 -7.55 -2.82
N ALA A 116 -3.16 -6.41 -2.78
CA ALA A 116 -4.53 -6.27 -3.27
C ALA A 116 -4.66 -4.96 -4.05
N VAL A 117 -5.20 -5.05 -5.26
CA VAL A 117 -5.59 -3.89 -6.05
C VAL A 117 -7.10 -3.78 -6.04
N VAL A 118 -7.60 -2.58 -5.76
CA VAL A 118 -9.02 -2.29 -5.76
C VAL A 118 -9.32 -1.00 -6.50
N VAL A 119 -10.53 -0.91 -7.06
CA VAL A 119 -11.09 0.32 -7.59
C VAL A 119 -11.71 1.10 -6.42
N ASP A 120 -11.08 2.23 -6.06
CA ASP A 120 -11.51 3.10 -4.98
C ASP A 120 -11.04 4.55 -5.24
N VAL A 121 -11.57 5.49 -4.47
CA VAL A 121 -11.22 6.91 -4.52
C VAL A 121 -9.78 7.13 -4.04
N PRO A 122 -8.95 7.88 -4.78
CA PRO A 122 -7.53 8.12 -4.46
C PRO A 122 -7.39 9.22 -3.40
N ARG A 123 -7.83 8.92 -2.18
CA ARG A 123 -7.90 9.86 -1.04
C ARG A 123 -6.54 10.38 -0.58
N VAL A 124 -5.52 9.53 -0.47
CA VAL A 124 -4.14 9.93 -0.17
C VAL A 124 -3.59 10.87 -1.23
N LEU A 125 -3.81 10.58 -2.53
CA LEU A 125 -3.37 11.43 -3.64
C LEU A 125 -3.91 12.87 -3.52
N VAL A 126 -5.19 13.02 -3.17
CA VAL A 126 -5.82 14.34 -3.01
C VAL A 126 -5.68 14.93 -1.60
N GLY A 127 -4.84 14.34 -0.74
CA GLY A 127 -4.49 14.88 0.57
C GLY A 127 -5.47 14.57 1.71
N ILE A 128 -6.47 13.71 1.50
CA ILE A 128 -7.40 13.26 2.54
C ILE A 128 -6.68 12.30 3.49
N ARG A 129 -6.71 12.60 4.79
CA ARG A 129 -6.07 11.79 5.84
C ARG A 129 -7.06 11.34 6.91
N ASP A 130 -7.81 10.29 6.60
CA ASP A 130 -8.83 9.71 7.48
C ASP A 130 -8.73 8.18 7.60
N GLU A 131 -9.74 7.58 8.24
CA GLU A 131 -9.85 6.14 8.48
C GLU A 131 -10.01 5.29 7.21
N THR A 132 -10.38 5.91 6.10
CA THR A 132 -10.54 5.24 4.79
C THR A 132 -9.31 5.39 3.91
N SER A 133 -8.28 6.11 4.36
CA SER A 133 -7.06 6.37 3.58
C SER A 133 -5.78 6.07 4.36
N SER A 134 -5.18 7.08 4.99
CA SER A 134 -3.83 7.02 5.54
C SER A 134 -3.76 6.67 7.02
N LYS A 135 -4.83 6.88 7.80
CA LYS A 135 -4.80 6.59 9.24
C LYS A 135 -4.56 5.12 9.57
N PRO A 136 -5.16 4.13 8.87
CA PRO A 136 -4.86 2.72 9.15
C PRO A 136 -3.38 2.37 8.97
N ILE A 137 -2.71 3.02 8.00
CA ILE A 137 -1.28 2.81 7.73
C ILE A 137 -0.42 3.54 8.77
N HIS A 138 -0.75 4.78 9.12
CA HIS A 138 -0.03 5.55 10.15
C HIS A 138 -0.17 4.98 11.57
N HIS A 139 -1.26 4.27 11.86
CA HIS A 139 -1.49 3.61 13.15
C HIS A 139 -1.33 2.09 13.07
N TYR A 140 -0.62 1.58 12.05
CA TYR A 140 -0.59 0.15 11.75
C TYR A 140 -0.04 -0.67 12.92
N LEU A 141 1.10 -0.27 13.51
CA LEU A 141 1.68 -0.96 14.66
C LEU A 141 0.72 -0.99 15.84
N GLU A 142 0.06 0.12 16.12
CA GLU A 142 -0.82 0.26 17.29
C GLU A 142 -2.05 -0.64 17.17
N ARG A 143 -2.60 -0.75 15.95
CA ARG A 143 -3.76 -1.59 15.63
C ARG A 143 -3.41 -3.09 15.58
N ASN A 144 -2.21 -3.44 15.16
CA ASN A 144 -1.79 -4.83 14.92
C ASN A 144 -0.74 -5.32 15.92
N ARG A 145 -0.57 -4.65 17.07
CA ARG A 145 0.52 -4.91 18.01
C ARG A 145 0.59 -6.37 18.46
N ALA A 146 -0.55 -6.99 18.77
CA ALA A 146 -0.59 -8.37 19.22
C ALA A 146 -0.11 -9.35 18.14
N GLU A 147 -0.58 -9.19 16.91
CA GLU A 147 -0.15 -9.99 15.75
C GLU A 147 1.35 -9.80 15.47
N LEU A 148 1.80 -8.55 15.40
CA LEU A 148 3.20 -8.22 15.14
C LEU A 148 4.13 -8.75 16.23
N THR A 149 3.70 -8.74 17.49
CA THR A 149 4.47 -9.33 18.59
C THR A 149 4.58 -10.85 18.41
N ALA A 150 3.53 -11.52 17.96
CA ALA A 150 3.55 -12.96 17.71
C ALA A 150 4.46 -13.36 16.53
N LEU A 151 4.78 -12.44 15.61
CA LEU A 151 5.75 -12.68 14.54
C LEU A 151 7.21 -12.67 15.01
N LEU A 152 7.48 -12.23 16.24
CA LEU A 152 8.83 -12.23 16.81
C LEU A 152 9.28 -13.63 17.29
N GLY A 153 8.34 -14.53 17.59
CA GLY A 153 8.59 -15.85 18.18
C GLY A 153 7.89 -16.02 19.52
#